data_AF-A0A929RFX9-F1
#
_entry.id   AF-A0A929RFX9-F1
#
_cell.length_a   1.000
_cell.length_b   1.000
_cell.length_c   1.000
_cell.angle_alpha   90.00
_cell.angle_beta   90.00
_cell.angle_gamma   90.00
#
_symmetry.space_group_name_H-M   'P 1'
#
loop_
_entity.id
_entity.type
_entity.pdbx_description
1 polymer ?
#
loop_
_entity_poly.entity_id
_entity_poly.type
_entity_poly.pdbx_seq_one_letter_code
_entity_poly.pdbx_strand_id
1 'polypeptide(L)'
;WLKDGGEWYYLDPDSGIMRTTPLELGGRRYEFNASGAWLGYEAPAGYLQPTDHITGLGDQTNTLTWGMNGVKVRIVQQRLGLWHATKLASVDAAFVSAVTNFQRRAGLSPTGVVDRATWDAMDTGYPWTVDQYQASPLPLTATRSERIEALIGYAWNQTGSSYTWGGAGPYDLGFDCSGLVLQSLYAAGLDPQPITVIKHGWPDYRTSQELYAYPYFQHVPLAQRQRGDLIFYRSGGVVTHVSIYLGDDMIVHTDWMGRPARMDHITASYGWANMTPDVVRPLP
;
A
#
# COMPACT_ATOMS: atom_id res chain seq x y z
N TRP A 1 25.72 -13.92 -15.70
CA TRP A 1 24.29 -13.92 -16.05
C TRP A 1 24.13 -13.85 -17.55
N LEU A 2 23.28 -14.70 -18.11
CA LEU A 2 22.91 -14.75 -19.53
C LEU A 2 21.39 -14.58 -19.63
N LYS A 3 20.90 -13.70 -20.49
CA LYS A 3 19.48 -13.60 -20.81
C LYS A 3 19.22 -14.28 -22.14
N ASP A 4 18.40 -15.33 -22.12
CA ASP A 4 18.03 -16.09 -23.32
C ASP A 4 16.55 -16.49 -23.26
N GLY A 5 15.83 -16.34 -24.37
CA GLY A 5 14.39 -16.63 -24.43
C GLY A 5 13.50 -15.83 -23.45
N GLY A 6 14.01 -14.74 -22.86
CA GLY A 6 13.30 -13.96 -21.83
C GLY A 6 13.63 -14.38 -20.39
N GLU A 7 14.28 -15.53 -20.21
CA GLU A 7 14.70 -16.07 -18.92
C GLU A 7 16.16 -15.71 -18.62
N TRP A 8 16.51 -15.71 -17.34
CA TRP A 8 17.89 -15.50 -16.89
C TRP A 8 18.53 -16.81 -16.48
N TYR A 9 19.78 -17.00 -16.88
CA TYR A 9 20.59 -18.16 -16.54
C TYR A 9 21.89 -17.68 -15.88
N TYR A 10 22.38 -18.42 -14.90
CA TYR A 10 23.71 -18.18 -14.36
C TYR A 10 24.70 -19.21 -14.91
N LEU A 11 25.71 -18.72 -15.63
CA LEU A 11 26.86 -19.50 -16.05
C LEU A 11 27.99 -19.22 -15.07
N ASP A 12 28.57 -20.28 -14.52
CA ASP A 12 29.76 -20.22 -13.68
C ASP A 12 30.91 -19.51 -14.44
N PRO A 13 31.50 -18.43 -13.89
CA PRO A 13 32.46 -17.61 -14.64
C PRO A 13 33.73 -18.35 -15.06
N ASP A 14 34.14 -19.36 -14.28
CA ASP A 14 35.38 -20.10 -14.51
C ASP A 14 35.17 -21.29 -15.45
N SER A 15 34.06 -22.01 -15.29
CA SER A 15 33.78 -23.25 -16.05
C SER A 15 32.81 -23.07 -17.22
N GLY A 16 32.02 -21.98 -17.24
CA GLY A 16 30.92 -21.77 -18.18
C GLY A 16 29.71 -22.67 -17.94
N ILE A 17 29.73 -23.52 -16.91
CA ILE A 17 28.65 -24.47 -16.62
C ILE A 17 27.43 -23.71 -16.08
N MET A 18 26.27 -23.99 -16.67
CA MET A 18 24.99 -23.45 -16.23
C MET A 18 24.60 -24.02 -14.86
N ARG A 19 24.18 -23.15 -13.94
CA ARG A 19 23.66 -23.54 -12.63
C ARG A 19 22.21 -24.02 -12.75
N THR A 20 21.91 -25.12 -12.06
CA THR A 20 20.56 -25.70 -11.91
C THR A 20 20.20 -25.96 -10.44
N THR A 21 21.06 -25.52 -9.52
CA THR A 21 20.90 -25.65 -8.06
C THR A 21 21.04 -24.27 -7.42
N PRO A 22 20.51 -24.05 -6.20
CA PRO A 22 20.61 -22.77 -5.52
C PRO A 22 22.05 -22.21 -5.47
N LEU A 23 22.18 -20.90 -5.69
CA LEU A 23 23.44 -20.16 -5.68
C LEU A 23 23.35 -18.98 -4.70
N GLU A 24 24.32 -18.86 -3.81
CA GLU A 24 24.51 -17.66 -3.00
C GLU A 24 25.51 -16.73 -3.70
N LEU A 25 25.08 -15.51 -4.04
CA LEU A 25 25.93 -14.51 -4.67
C LEU A 25 25.61 -13.14 -4.10
N GLY A 26 26.63 -12.43 -3.58
CA GLY A 26 26.45 -11.08 -3.03
C GLY A 26 25.47 -11.01 -1.84
N GLY A 27 25.32 -12.09 -1.07
CA GLY A 27 24.38 -12.16 0.07
C GLY A 27 22.92 -12.45 -0.32
N ARG A 28 22.66 -12.76 -1.59
CA ARG A 28 21.34 -13.18 -2.09
C ARG A 28 21.38 -14.62 -2.58
N ARG A 29 20.34 -15.37 -2.24
CA ARG A 29 20.08 -16.71 -2.77
C ARG A 29 19.29 -16.63 -4.07
N TYR A 30 19.80 -17.28 -5.10
CA TYR A 30 19.19 -17.44 -6.41
C TYR A 30 18.77 -18.90 -6.57
N GLU A 31 17.52 -19.16 -6.93
CA GLU A 31 17.03 -20.51 -7.20
C GLU A 31 16.83 -20.71 -8.69
N PHE A 32 17.01 -21.93 -9.17
CA PHE A 32 16.89 -22.25 -10.58
C PHE A 32 15.96 -23.45 -10.74
N ASN A 33 15.17 -23.48 -11.80
CA ASN A 33 14.38 -24.65 -12.14
C ASN A 33 15.27 -25.73 -12.79
N ALA A 34 14.67 -26.88 -13.13
CA ALA A 34 15.40 -27.99 -13.74
C ALA A 34 16.05 -27.66 -15.10
N SER A 35 15.57 -26.63 -15.82
CA SER A 35 16.20 -26.15 -17.05
C SER A 35 17.33 -25.15 -16.81
N GLY A 36 17.62 -24.80 -15.55
CA GLY A 36 18.61 -23.79 -15.18
C GLY A 36 18.12 -22.35 -15.33
N ALA A 37 16.85 -22.15 -15.66
CA ALA A 37 16.26 -20.81 -15.66
C ALA A 37 16.09 -20.34 -14.22
N TRP A 38 16.51 -19.11 -13.97
CA TRP A 38 16.43 -18.47 -12.68
C TRP A 38 14.98 -18.22 -12.28
N LEU A 39 14.63 -18.65 -11.08
CA LEU A 39 13.35 -18.39 -10.43
C LEU A 39 13.45 -17.05 -9.70
N GLY A 40 12.72 -16.04 -10.18
CA GLY A 40 12.64 -14.74 -9.53
C GLY A 40 12.38 -13.60 -10.49
N TYR A 41 12.55 -12.38 -9.98
CA TYR A 41 12.53 -11.16 -10.75
C TYR A 41 13.54 -10.18 -10.16
N GLU A 42 14.28 -9.50 -11.05
CA GLU A 42 15.16 -8.39 -10.73
C GLU A 42 14.71 -7.21 -11.61
N ALA A 43 14.37 -6.10 -10.97
CA ALA A 43 14.05 -4.90 -11.71
C ALA A 43 15.32 -4.34 -12.35
N PRO A 44 15.26 -3.67 -13.51
CA PRO A 44 16.44 -3.03 -14.09
C PRO A 44 17.10 -2.07 -13.08
N ALA A 45 18.40 -1.89 -13.23
CA ALA A 45 19.17 -1.01 -12.35
C ALA A 45 18.54 0.39 -12.26
N GLY A 46 18.43 0.91 -11.04
CA GLY A 46 17.79 2.21 -10.75
C GLY A 46 16.31 2.13 -10.36
N TYR A 47 15.66 0.96 -10.46
CA TYR A 47 14.30 0.75 -9.97
C TYR A 47 14.26 -0.04 -8.66
N LEU A 48 13.13 0.08 -7.96
CA LEU A 48 12.89 -0.58 -6.68
C LEU A 48 12.99 -2.09 -6.88
N GLN A 49 13.88 -2.72 -6.13
CA GLN A 49 14.09 -4.15 -6.21
C GLN A 49 13.04 -4.91 -5.42
N PRO A 50 12.58 -6.07 -5.90
CA PRO A 50 11.70 -6.93 -5.13
C PRO A 50 12.38 -7.44 -3.85
N THR A 51 11.58 -7.57 -2.80
CA THR A 51 11.97 -8.06 -1.48
C THR A 51 11.00 -9.15 -1.00
N ASP A 52 11.47 -10.05 -0.15
CA ASP A 52 10.68 -11.01 0.62
C ASP A 52 10.43 -10.56 2.07
N HIS A 53 10.85 -9.34 2.40
CA HIS A 53 10.63 -8.72 3.69
C HIS A 53 10.24 -7.26 3.52
N ILE A 54 9.14 -6.85 4.14
CA ILE A 54 8.79 -5.45 4.28
C ILE A 54 9.48 -4.93 5.54
N THR A 55 10.07 -3.74 5.47
CA THR A 55 10.75 -3.11 6.60
C THR A 55 9.82 -3.05 7.80
N GLY A 56 10.21 -3.75 8.87
CA GLY A 56 9.48 -3.77 10.12
C GLY A 56 9.44 -2.38 10.77
N LEU A 57 8.31 -2.05 11.37
CA LEU A 57 8.06 -0.71 11.92
C LEU A 57 8.58 -0.54 13.37
N GLY A 58 9.00 -1.63 14.02
CA GLY A 58 9.42 -1.61 15.43
C GLY A 58 8.33 -0.99 16.31
N ASP A 59 8.72 -0.01 17.13
CA ASP A 59 7.79 0.71 18.03
C ASP A 59 7.02 1.86 17.34
N GLN A 60 7.21 2.08 16.02
CA GLN A 60 6.55 3.20 15.31
C GLN A 60 5.04 2.99 15.23
N THR A 61 4.27 3.94 15.72
CA THR A 61 2.80 3.96 15.66
C THR A 61 2.30 5.38 15.94
N ASN A 62 1.05 5.68 15.60
CA ASN A 62 0.53 7.04 15.70
C ASN A 62 -0.19 7.30 17.03
N THR A 63 0.21 8.38 17.71
CA THR A 63 -0.61 9.09 18.70
C THR A 63 -1.56 10.01 17.96
N LEU A 64 -2.87 9.93 18.20
CA LEU A 64 -3.86 10.66 17.40
C LEU A 64 -3.95 12.13 17.82
N THR A 65 -3.46 13.01 16.97
CA THR A 65 -3.51 14.47 17.11
C THR A 65 -4.32 15.10 15.98
N TRP A 66 -4.57 16.42 16.08
CA TRP A 66 -5.39 17.16 15.12
C TRP A 66 -5.02 16.88 13.65
N GLY A 67 -6.04 16.62 12.83
CA GLY A 67 -5.88 16.37 11.40
C GLY A 67 -5.44 14.96 11.01
N MET A 68 -5.03 14.12 11.96
CA MET A 68 -4.69 12.74 11.67
C MET A 68 -5.90 11.97 11.16
N ASN A 69 -5.62 10.94 10.38
CA ASN A 69 -6.62 10.06 9.77
C ASN A 69 -6.18 8.59 9.87
N GLY A 70 -7.00 7.70 9.33
CA GLY A 70 -6.71 6.27 9.26
C GLY A 70 -7.40 5.40 10.31
N VAL A 71 -6.93 4.17 10.41
CA VAL A 71 -7.66 3.06 11.04
C VAL A 71 -7.91 3.28 12.53
N LYS A 72 -6.92 3.83 13.26
CA LYS A 72 -7.08 4.18 14.68
C LYS A 72 -8.14 5.26 14.90
N VAL A 73 -8.20 6.25 14.01
CA VAL A 73 -9.20 7.31 14.08
C VAL A 73 -10.60 6.72 13.88
N ARG A 74 -10.77 5.83 12.90
CA ARG A 74 -12.02 5.08 12.70
C ARG A 74 -12.41 4.28 13.94
N ILE A 75 -11.48 3.53 14.54
CA ILE A 75 -11.75 2.72 15.75
C ILE A 75 -12.22 3.60 16.91
N VAL A 76 -11.54 4.73 17.17
CA VAL A 76 -11.94 5.65 18.24
C VAL A 76 -13.31 6.28 17.93
N GLN A 77 -13.56 6.68 16.68
CA GLN A 77 -14.88 7.18 16.27
C GLN A 77 -15.98 6.12 16.48
N GLN A 78 -15.73 4.85 16.18
CA GLN A 78 -16.68 3.77 16.45
C GLN A 78 -16.93 3.62 17.95
N ARG A 79 -15.85 3.61 18.75
CA ARG A 79 -15.92 3.45 20.20
C ARG A 79 -16.70 4.57 20.88
N LEU A 80 -16.59 5.79 20.36
CA LEU A 80 -17.27 6.99 20.87
C LEU A 80 -18.64 7.23 20.22
N GLY A 81 -19.11 6.35 19.34
CA GLY A 81 -20.42 6.49 18.67
C GLY A 81 -20.48 7.61 17.62
N LEU A 82 -19.33 8.06 17.11
CA LEU A 82 -19.21 9.09 16.07
C LEU A 82 -19.19 8.50 14.65
N TRP A 83 -18.90 7.21 14.50
CA TRP A 83 -18.71 6.57 13.20
C TRP A 83 -20.03 6.24 12.50
N HIS A 84 -20.07 6.50 11.19
CA HIS A 84 -21.09 6.02 10.26
C HIS A 84 -20.49 5.89 8.85
N ALA A 85 -21.18 5.20 7.93
CA ALA A 85 -20.63 4.80 6.63
C ALA A 85 -20.10 5.94 5.74
N THR A 86 -20.58 7.16 5.96
CA THR A 86 -20.17 8.38 5.22
C THR A 86 -19.22 9.29 6.01
N LYS A 87 -18.84 8.93 7.24
CA LYS A 87 -17.98 9.74 8.11
C LYS A 87 -16.52 9.58 7.71
N LEU A 88 -15.83 10.70 7.46
CA LEU A 88 -14.38 10.69 7.30
C LEU A 88 -13.70 10.30 8.61
N ALA A 89 -12.75 9.38 8.52
CA ALA A 89 -11.81 9.07 9.59
C ALA A 89 -10.83 10.23 9.74
N SER A 90 -11.20 11.21 10.56
CA SER A 90 -10.41 12.43 10.81
C SER A 90 -10.48 12.84 12.28
N VAL A 91 -9.35 13.21 12.85
CA VAL A 91 -9.28 13.92 14.13
C VAL A 91 -9.69 15.37 13.90
N ASP A 92 -10.99 15.61 14.02
CA ASP A 92 -11.64 16.91 13.88
C ASP A 92 -12.11 17.46 15.24
N ALA A 93 -12.79 18.61 15.23
CA ALA A 93 -13.29 19.22 16.47
C ALA A 93 -14.28 18.32 17.24
N ALA A 94 -15.11 17.55 16.53
CA ALA A 94 -16.06 16.63 17.17
C ALA A 94 -15.34 15.47 17.84
N PHE A 95 -14.31 14.92 17.18
CA PHE A 95 -13.43 13.90 17.72
C PHE A 95 -12.73 14.41 18.99
N VAL A 96 -12.05 15.55 18.92
CA VAL A 96 -11.31 16.14 20.05
C VAL A 96 -12.24 16.38 21.24
N SER A 97 -13.44 16.92 21.01
CA SER A 97 -14.45 17.12 22.05
C SER A 97 -14.89 15.81 22.69
N ALA A 98 -15.17 14.78 21.89
CA ALA A 98 -15.58 13.47 22.40
C ALA A 98 -14.48 12.78 23.21
N VAL A 99 -13.23 12.82 22.73
CA VAL A 99 -12.07 12.27 23.45
C VAL A 99 -11.83 13.02 24.75
N THR A 100 -11.90 14.35 24.73
CA THR A 100 -11.77 15.19 25.94
C THR A 100 -12.80 14.78 27.01
N ASN A 101 -14.06 14.57 26.59
CA ASN A 101 -15.13 14.14 27.50
C ASN A 101 -14.92 12.72 28.02
N PHE A 102 -14.46 11.80 27.16
CA PHE A 102 -14.08 10.45 27.57
C PHE A 102 -12.97 10.47 28.62
N GLN A 103 -11.89 11.22 28.37
CA GLN A 103 -10.75 11.34 29.28
C GLN A 103 -11.16 11.85 30.66
N ARG A 104 -12.02 12.89 30.73
CA ARG A 104 -12.57 13.38 32.01
C ARG A 104 -13.28 12.28 32.80
N ARG A 105 -14.10 11.46 32.13
CA ARG A 105 -14.84 10.35 32.77
C ARG A 105 -13.92 9.21 33.20
N ALA A 106 -12.86 8.98 32.44
CA ALA A 106 -11.84 7.97 32.73
C ALA A 106 -10.79 8.43 33.76
N GLY A 107 -10.88 9.67 34.28
CA GLY A 107 -9.90 10.22 35.22
C GLY A 107 -8.54 10.54 34.59
N LEU A 108 -8.49 10.71 33.27
CA LEU A 108 -7.30 11.07 32.50
C LEU A 108 -7.23 12.59 32.23
N SER A 109 -6.04 13.08 31.91
CA SER A 109 -5.84 14.44 31.43
C SER A 109 -6.68 14.72 30.17
N PRO A 110 -7.54 15.75 30.15
CA PRO A 110 -8.49 15.99 29.06
C PRO A 110 -7.85 16.75 27.90
N THR A 111 -6.90 16.12 27.21
CA THR A 111 -6.10 16.72 26.13
C THR A 111 -6.81 16.69 24.76
N GLY A 112 -7.78 15.79 24.59
CA GLY A 112 -8.40 15.50 23.29
C GLY A 112 -7.50 14.73 22.31
N VAL A 113 -6.28 14.39 22.74
CA VAL A 113 -5.32 13.54 22.03
C VAL A 113 -5.50 12.09 22.47
N VAL A 114 -5.46 11.14 21.54
CA VAL A 114 -5.45 9.71 21.88
C VAL A 114 -4.02 9.21 21.87
N ASP A 115 -3.39 9.28 23.04
CA ASP A 115 -2.13 8.61 23.35
C ASP A 115 -2.37 7.17 23.82
N ARG A 116 -1.28 6.47 24.19
CA ARG A 116 -1.35 5.08 24.65
C ARG A 116 -2.28 4.90 25.85
N ALA A 117 -2.18 5.80 26.85
CA ALA A 117 -2.99 5.72 28.06
C ALA A 117 -4.48 5.90 27.74
N THR A 118 -4.82 6.84 26.87
CA THR A 118 -6.19 7.07 26.41
C THR A 118 -6.72 5.89 25.60
N TRP A 119 -5.90 5.32 24.71
CA TRP A 119 -6.27 4.14 23.92
C TRP A 119 -6.55 2.92 24.79
N ASP A 120 -5.65 2.62 25.73
CA ASP A 120 -5.79 1.48 26.63
C ASP A 120 -7.04 1.64 27.51
N ALA A 121 -7.32 2.86 28.01
CA ALA A 121 -8.52 3.15 28.78
C ALA A 121 -9.82 3.01 27.97
N MET A 122 -9.79 3.22 26.65
CA MET A 122 -10.96 3.06 25.79
C MET A 122 -11.39 1.61 25.63
N ASP A 123 -10.48 0.64 25.83
CA ASP A 123 -10.72 -0.79 25.64
C ASP A 123 -11.37 -1.06 24.27
N THR A 124 -10.65 -0.71 23.21
CA THR A 124 -11.18 -0.74 21.83
C THR A 124 -11.30 -2.16 21.25
N GLY A 125 -10.70 -3.16 21.90
CA GLY A 125 -10.51 -4.51 21.36
C GLY A 125 -9.39 -4.63 20.32
N TYR A 126 -8.70 -3.53 19.99
CA TYR A 126 -7.59 -3.50 19.03
C TYR A 126 -6.27 -3.17 19.73
N PRO A 127 -5.14 -3.77 19.30
CA PRO A 127 -3.84 -3.42 19.84
C PRO A 127 -3.47 -1.97 19.51
N TRP A 128 -2.65 -1.35 20.35
CA TRP A 128 -2.12 -0.01 20.08
C TRP A 128 -1.37 0.08 18.74
N THR A 129 -0.85 -1.02 18.22
CA THR A 129 -0.11 -1.10 16.96
C THR A 129 -0.98 -1.52 15.78
N VAL A 130 -2.31 -1.43 15.86
CA VAL A 130 -3.22 -1.82 14.77
C VAL A 130 -2.96 -1.08 13.43
N ASP A 131 -2.34 0.08 13.47
CA ASP A 131 -1.91 0.86 12.29
C ASP A 131 -0.59 0.37 11.66
N GLN A 132 0.05 -0.66 12.22
CA GLN A 132 1.25 -1.31 11.67
C GLN A 132 0.93 -2.44 10.68
N TYR A 133 -0.35 -2.68 10.35
CA TYR A 133 -0.72 -3.76 9.44
C TYR A 133 0.04 -3.64 8.12
N GLN A 134 0.74 -4.71 7.71
CA GLN A 134 1.50 -4.81 6.46
C GLN A 134 1.20 -6.17 5.83
N ALA A 135 0.84 -6.19 4.56
CA ALA A 135 0.66 -7.42 3.80
C ALA A 135 1.98 -8.19 3.70
N SER A 136 1.89 -9.51 3.75
CA SER A 136 3.07 -10.37 3.61
C SER A 136 3.54 -10.41 2.16
N PRO A 137 4.83 -10.19 1.88
CA PRO A 137 5.37 -10.22 0.53
C PRO A 137 5.53 -11.65 0.00
N LEU A 138 5.53 -11.78 -1.33
CA LEU A 138 5.97 -13.01 -2.00
C LEU A 138 7.46 -13.31 -1.76
N PRO A 139 7.88 -14.58 -1.81
CA PRO A 139 9.30 -14.94 -1.74
C PRO A 139 10.10 -14.37 -2.92
N LEU A 140 11.43 -14.26 -2.78
CA LEU A 140 12.31 -13.75 -3.84
C LEU A 140 12.28 -14.59 -5.14
N THR A 141 11.88 -15.85 -5.04
CA THR A 141 11.74 -16.79 -6.16
C THR A 141 10.54 -16.50 -7.06
N ALA A 142 9.63 -15.61 -6.63
CA ALA A 142 8.48 -15.22 -7.44
C ALA A 142 8.92 -14.41 -8.68
N THR A 143 8.41 -14.85 -9.82
CA THR A 143 8.56 -14.22 -11.14
C THR A 143 7.88 -12.85 -11.20
N ARG A 144 8.18 -12.07 -12.24
CA ARG A 144 7.54 -10.77 -12.48
C ARG A 144 6.02 -10.91 -12.59
N SER A 145 5.55 -11.93 -13.30
CA SER A 145 4.12 -12.16 -13.50
C SER A 145 3.41 -12.50 -12.19
N GLU A 146 4.00 -13.37 -11.36
CA GLU A 146 3.43 -13.72 -10.05
C GLU A 146 3.34 -12.50 -9.12
N ARG A 147 4.32 -11.59 -9.18
CA ARG A 147 4.29 -10.34 -8.41
C ARG A 147 3.20 -9.37 -8.88
N ILE A 148 3.01 -9.23 -10.20
CA ILE A 148 1.89 -8.45 -10.76
C ILE A 148 0.55 -9.01 -10.28
N GLU A 149 0.38 -10.34 -10.35
CA GLU A 149 -0.85 -10.99 -9.92
C GLU A 149 -1.04 -10.97 -8.40
N ALA A 150 0.02 -10.96 -7.60
CA ALA A 150 -0.10 -10.74 -6.15
C ALA A 150 -0.50 -9.30 -5.81
N LEU A 151 0.05 -8.30 -6.52
CA LEU A 151 -0.37 -6.89 -6.39
C LEU A 151 -1.87 -6.77 -6.64
N ILE A 152 -2.34 -7.29 -7.78
CA ILE A 152 -3.74 -7.21 -8.17
C ILE A 152 -4.61 -8.09 -7.26
N GLY A 153 -4.16 -9.30 -6.94
CA GLY A 153 -4.87 -10.28 -6.14
C GLY A 153 -5.12 -9.79 -4.71
N TYR A 154 -4.17 -9.06 -4.11
CA TYR A 154 -4.39 -8.41 -2.83
C TYR A 154 -5.58 -7.46 -2.90
N ALA A 155 -5.55 -6.50 -3.85
CA ALA A 155 -6.60 -5.51 -4.03
C ALA A 155 -7.95 -6.14 -4.38
N TRP A 156 -7.95 -7.15 -5.26
CA TRP A 156 -9.12 -7.91 -5.64
C TRP A 156 -9.79 -8.55 -4.42
N ASN A 157 -9.02 -9.17 -3.53
CA ASN A 157 -9.52 -9.77 -2.30
C ASN A 157 -10.06 -8.75 -1.30
N GLN A 158 -9.73 -7.47 -1.45
CA GLN A 158 -10.30 -6.40 -0.63
C GLN A 158 -11.63 -5.87 -1.18
N THR A 159 -12.12 -6.35 -2.32
CA THR A 159 -13.43 -5.96 -2.86
C THR A 159 -14.54 -6.12 -1.81
N GLY A 160 -15.37 -5.10 -1.68
CA GLY A 160 -16.39 -5.01 -0.64
C GLY A 160 -15.94 -4.37 0.68
N SER A 161 -14.63 -4.24 0.92
CA SER A 161 -14.12 -3.53 2.12
C SER A 161 -14.55 -2.07 2.12
N SER A 162 -14.80 -1.53 3.31
CA SER A 162 -15.25 -0.15 3.47
C SER A 162 -14.13 0.84 3.17
N TYR A 163 -14.48 2.00 2.59
CA TYR A 163 -13.55 3.10 2.49
C TYR A 163 -13.25 3.71 3.87
N THR A 164 -11.98 3.98 4.18
CA THR A 164 -11.51 4.65 5.40
C THR A 164 -10.41 5.63 5.02
N TRP A 165 -10.63 6.93 5.21
CA TRP A 165 -9.66 7.97 4.86
C TRP A 165 -8.37 7.79 5.67
N GLY A 166 -7.21 7.71 5.02
CA GLY A 166 -5.95 7.33 5.65
C GLY A 166 -5.84 5.85 6.02
N GLY A 167 -6.77 5.03 5.56
CA GLY A 167 -6.86 3.62 5.89
C GLY A 167 -5.87 2.81 5.07
N ALA A 168 -5.00 2.07 5.76
CA ALA A 168 -4.19 1.00 5.19
C ALA A 168 -4.24 -0.24 6.09
N GLY A 169 -5.42 -0.54 6.63
CA GLY A 169 -5.62 -1.61 7.62
C GLY A 169 -6.05 -2.95 7.01
N PRO A 170 -6.38 -3.94 7.85
CA PRO A 170 -7.06 -5.15 7.38
C PRO A 170 -8.46 -4.85 6.80
N TYR A 171 -9.04 -5.85 6.14
CA TYR A 171 -10.33 -5.78 5.43
C TYR A 171 -11.46 -5.09 6.22
N ASP A 172 -11.60 -5.39 7.51
CA ASP A 172 -12.66 -4.88 8.39
C ASP A 172 -12.49 -3.38 8.73
N LEU A 173 -11.25 -2.91 8.81
CA LEU A 173 -10.88 -1.52 9.08
C LEU A 173 -10.75 -0.66 7.83
N GLY A 174 -10.72 -1.30 6.65
CA GLY A 174 -10.87 -0.63 5.37
C GLY A 174 -9.64 0.14 4.88
N PHE A 175 -9.78 0.71 3.70
CA PHE A 175 -8.70 1.35 2.96
C PHE A 175 -9.13 2.70 2.39
N ASP A 176 -8.17 3.59 2.17
CA ASP A 176 -8.30 4.58 1.09
C ASP A 176 -7.56 4.12 -0.17
N CYS A 177 -7.64 4.95 -1.22
CA CYS A 177 -7.06 4.64 -2.53
C CYS A 177 -5.59 4.24 -2.46
N SER A 178 -4.78 5.01 -1.76
CA SER A 178 -3.34 4.83 -1.67
C SER A 178 -2.94 3.85 -0.58
N GLY A 179 -3.75 3.68 0.46
CA GLY A 179 -3.56 2.62 1.45
C GLY A 179 -3.81 1.22 0.86
N LEU A 180 -4.81 1.07 -0.02
CA LEU A 180 -5.03 -0.17 -0.76
C LEU A 180 -3.83 -0.48 -1.68
N VAL A 181 -3.34 0.51 -2.42
CA VAL A 181 -2.16 0.38 -3.28
C VAL A 181 -0.92 0.03 -2.47
N LEU A 182 -0.69 0.68 -1.33
CA LEU A 182 0.48 0.43 -0.49
C LEU A 182 0.53 -1.03 -0.01
N GLN A 183 -0.60 -1.58 0.43
CA GLN A 183 -0.69 -2.98 0.82
C GLN A 183 -0.54 -3.94 -0.36
N SER A 184 -1.04 -3.55 -1.53
CA SER A 184 -0.87 -4.31 -2.77
C SER A 184 0.60 -4.37 -3.22
N LEU A 185 1.34 -3.26 -3.06
CA LEU A 185 2.78 -3.21 -3.30
C LEU A 185 3.52 -4.14 -2.32
N TYR A 186 3.17 -4.11 -1.03
CA TYR A 186 3.74 -5.02 -0.04
C TYR A 186 3.51 -6.49 -0.40
N ALA A 187 2.30 -6.87 -0.80
CA ALA A 187 2.00 -8.23 -1.25
C ALA A 187 2.85 -8.68 -2.44
N ALA A 188 3.17 -7.76 -3.36
CA ALA A 188 4.07 -8.00 -4.49
C ALA A 188 5.56 -8.07 -4.13
N GLY A 189 5.90 -7.80 -2.86
CA GLY A 189 7.27 -7.70 -2.40
C GLY A 189 7.94 -6.39 -2.81
N LEU A 190 7.23 -5.27 -2.77
CA LEU A 190 7.78 -3.94 -3.02
C LEU A 190 7.65 -3.09 -1.76
N ASP A 191 8.78 -2.65 -1.22
CA ASP A 191 8.85 -1.80 -0.02
C ASP A 191 9.30 -0.38 -0.38
N PRO A 192 8.37 0.55 -0.69
CA PRO A 192 8.71 1.88 -1.17
C PRO A 192 9.12 2.83 -0.04
N GLN A 193 10.08 2.44 0.80
CA GLN A 193 10.59 3.31 1.86
C GLN A 193 11.03 4.67 1.28
N PRO A 194 10.76 5.80 1.96
CA PRO A 194 10.22 5.91 3.33
C PRO A 194 8.69 6.07 3.40
N ILE A 195 7.94 5.58 2.40
CA ILE A 195 6.47 5.59 2.35
C ILE A 195 5.95 4.41 3.18
N THR A 196 5.27 4.70 4.30
CA THR A 196 4.81 3.67 5.25
C THR A 196 3.34 3.83 5.63
N VAL A 197 2.74 2.76 6.12
CA VAL A 197 1.37 2.76 6.68
C VAL A 197 1.23 3.69 7.89
N ILE A 198 2.33 3.96 8.60
CA ILE A 198 2.34 4.94 9.71
C ILE A 198 2.20 6.37 9.18
N LYS A 199 3.02 6.76 8.20
CA LYS A 199 2.95 8.10 7.60
C LYS A 199 1.65 8.34 6.83
N HIS A 200 1.05 7.28 6.29
CA HIS A 200 -0.20 7.34 5.56
C HIS A 200 -1.33 8.04 6.35
N GLY A 201 -1.34 7.90 7.68
CA GLY A 201 -2.32 8.54 8.57
C GLY A 201 -2.03 10.01 8.94
N TRP A 202 -0.93 10.61 8.46
CA TRP A 202 -0.49 11.94 8.89
C TRP A 202 -1.29 13.06 8.18
N PRO A 203 -1.53 14.22 8.84
CA PRO A 203 -2.46 15.24 8.36
C PRO A 203 -2.16 15.76 6.94
N ASP A 204 -0.89 16.02 6.66
CA ASP A 204 -0.42 16.64 5.42
C ASP A 204 0.34 15.68 4.51
N TYR A 205 0.37 14.39 4.85
CA TYR A 205 1.02 13.36 4.04
C TYR A 205 0.02 12.76 3.04
N ARG A 206 0.39 12.69 1.77
CA ARG A 206 -0.47 12.14 0.71
C ARG A 206 0.26 11.03 -0.01
N THR A 207 0.05 9.80 0.44
CA THR A 207 0.69 8.60 -0.11
C THR A 207 0.48 8.45 -1.62
N SER A 208 -0.66 8.87 -2.18
CA SER A 208 -0.86 8.89 -3.64
C SER A 208 0.12 9.81 -4.38
N GLN A 209 0.42 10.98 -3.83
CA GLN A 209 1.40 11.92 -4.41
C GLN A 209 2.82 11.38 -4.26
N GLU A 210 3.13 10.80 -3.12
CA GLU A 210 4.44 10.23 -2.80
C GLU A 210 4.76 9.01 -3.67
N LEU A 211 3.77 8.13 -3.90
CA LEU A 211 3.91 6.99 -4.82
C LEU A 211 4.09 7.45 -6.27
N TYR A 212 3.38 8.51 -6.70
CA TYR A 212 3.56 9.07 -8.03
C TYR A 212 4.92 9.74 -8.21
N ALA A 213 5.48 10.33 -7.15
CA ALA A 213 6.80 10.97 -7.18
C ALA A 213 7.96 10.02 -6.83
N TYR A 214 7.69 8.73 -6.58
CA TYR A 214 8.68 7.81 -6.05
C TYR A 214 9.78 7.54 -7.10
N PRO A 215 11.04 7.92 -6.82
CA PRO A 215 12.08 7.98 -7.86
C PRO A 215 12.50 6.62 -8.41
N TYR A 216 12.18 5.54 -7.70
CA TYR A 216 12.54 4.18 -8.07
C TYR A 216 11.40 3.41 -8.75
N PHE A 217 10.32 4.09 -9.13
CA PHE A 217 9.33 3.52 -10.04
C PHE A 217 9.47 4.07 -11.45
N GLN A 218 9.05 3.26 -12.42
CA GLN A 218 9.11 3.65 -13.83
C GLN A 218 7.86 4.44 -14.21
N HIS A 219 8.03 5.61 -14.80
CA HIS A 219 6.95 6.33 -15.46
C HIS A 219 6.82 5.88 -16.92
N VAL A 220 5.59 5.58 -17.34
CA VAL A 220 5.27 5.08 -18.68
C VAL A 220 4.12 5.91 -19.24
N PRO A 221 4.13 6.37 -20.51
CA PRO A 221 3.00 7.11 -21.06
C PRO A 221 1.68 6.37 -20.87
N LEU A 222 0.58 7.07 -20.57
CA LEU A 222 -0.73 6.47 -20.29
C LEU A 222 -1.21 5.55 -21.42
N ALA A 223 -0.85 5.86 -22.67
CA ALA A 223 -1.15 5.03 -23.84
C ALA A 223 -0.44 3.67 -23.87
N GLN A 224 0.63 3.49 -23.07
CA GLN A 224 1.42 2.27 -22.95
C GLN A 224 1.18 1.53 -21.62
N ARG A 225 0.10 1.91 -20.91
CA ARG A 225 -0.33 1.24 -19.67
C ARG A 225 -0.52 -0.25 -19.88
N GLN A 226 -0.10 -1.04 -18.90
CA GLN A 226 -0.21 -2.49 -18.85
C GLN A 226 -0.78 -2.90 -17.51
N ARG A 227 -1.41 -4.07 -17.49
CA ARG A 227 -1.91 -4.70 -16.25
C ARG A 227 -0.82 -4.67 -15.17
N GLY A 228 -1.17 -4.19 -13.97
CA GLY A 228 -0.25 -3.98 -12.86
C GLY A 228 0.30 -2.56 -12.73
N ASP A 229 0.12 -1.70 -13.74
CA ASP A 229 0.45 -0.27 -13.63
C ASP A 229 -0.52 0.45 -12.67
N LEU A 230 -0.03 1.50 -12.03
CA LEU A 230 -0.81 2.39 -11.18
C LEU A 230 -1.28 3.60 -11.98
N ILE A 231 -2.59 3.85 -11.98
CA ILE A 231 -3.21 5.00 -12.65
C ILE A 231 -3.43 6.09 -11.62
N PHE A 232 -2.96 7.31 -11.90
CA PHE A 232 -3.14 8.47 -11.02
C PHE A 232 -4.09 9.48 -11.63
N TYR A 233 -4.84 10.14 -10.74
CA TYR A 233 -5.83 11.14 -11.10
C TYR A 233 -5.57 12.43 -10.36
N ARG A 234 -5.88 13.54 -11.02
CA ARG A 234 -5.58 14.89 -10.59
C ARG A 234 -6.87 15.69 -10.40
N SER A 235 -6.83 16.59 -9.43
CA SER A 235 -7.81 17.67 -9.27
C SER A 235 -7.06 18.93 -8.88
N GLY A 236 -7.38 20.07 -9.52
CA GLY A 236 -6.65 21.31 -9.29
C GLY A 236 -5.14 21.24 -9.59
N GLY A 237 -4.73 20.35 -10.51
CA GLY A 237 -3.33 20.16 -10.91
C GLY A 237 -2.50 19.23 -10.03
N VAL A 238 -3.03 18.73 -8.91
CA VAL A 238 -2.32 17.83 -7.99
C VAL A 238 -2.95 16.43 -7.99
N VAL A 239 -2.14 15.40 -7.74
CA VAL A 239 -2.63 14.02 -7.61
C VAL A 239 -3.51 13.90 -6.36
N THR A 240 -4.71 13.34 -6.54
CA THR A 240 -5.72 13.17 -5.47
C THR A 240 -6.21 11.73 -5.34
N HIS A 241 -5.97 10.87 -6.32
CA HIS A 241 -6.43 9.49 -6.32
C HIS A 241 -5.49 8.58 -7.09
N VAL A 242 -5.48 7.30 -6.74
CA VAL A 242 -4.71 6.25 -7.41
C VAL A 242 -5.54 4.96 -7.51
N SER A 243 -5.34 4.20 -8.58
CA SER A 243 -5.94 2.88 -8.79
C SER A 243 -4.94 1.90 -9.40
N ILE A 244 -5.25 0.60 -9.34
CA ILE A 244 -4.43 -0.46 -9.97
C ILE A 244 -5.10 -0.85 -11.28
N TYR A 245 -4.35 -0.81 -12.38
CA TYR A 245 -4.84 -1.15 -13.72
C TYR A 245 -4.90 -2.67 -13.92
N LEU A 246 -6.06 -3.15 -14.38
CA LEU A 246 -6.35 -4.57 -14.59
C LEU A 246 -6.15 -5.02 -16.05
N GLY A 247 -5.95 -4.08 -16.98
CA GLY A 247 -6.13 -4.32 -18.42
C GLY A 247 -7.51 -3.87 -18.89
N ASP A 248 -7.69 -3.77 -20.20
CA ASP A 248 -8.98 -3.50 -20.85
C ASP A 248 -9.77 -2.30 -20.29
N ASP A 249 -9.06 -1.21 -19.95
CA ASP A 249 -9.65 -0.01 -19.33
C ASP A 249 -10.39 -0.28 -18.00
N MET A 250 -10.02 -1.35 -17.31
CA MET A 250 -10.51 -1.69 -15.99
C MET A 250 -9.48 -1.40 -14.90
N ILE A 251 -9.98 -1.02 -13.73
CA ILE A 251 -9.18 -0.75 -12.52
C ILE A 251 -9.80 -1.43 -11.31
N VAL A 252 -9.01 -1.63 -10.25
CA VAL A 252 -9.50 -1.87 -8.88
C VAL A 252 -9.07 -0.70 -7.98
N HIS A 253 -9.98 -0.18 -7.17
CA HIS A 253 -9.72 0.98 -6.31
C HIS A 253 -10.70 1.10 -5.13
N THR A 254 -10.46 2.10 -4.27
CA THR A 254 -11.44 2.64 -3.32
C THR A 254 -11.45 4.16 -3.44
N ASP A 255 -12.58 4.80 -3.72
CA ASP A 255 -12.57 6.21 -4.16
C ASP A 255 -13.36 7.18 -3.27
N TRP A 256 -14.25 6.73 -2.37
CA TRP A 256 -14.95 7.62 -1.43
C TRP A 256 -15.68 6.88 -0.31
N MET A 257 -16.00 7.63 0.75
CA MET A 257 -16.85 7.18 1.86
C MET A 257 -18.19 6.63 1.38
N GLY A 258 -18.60 5.49 1.94
CA GLY A 258 -19.82 4.78 1.53
C GLY A 258 -19.72 4.03 0.20
N ARG A 259 -18.58 4.10 -0.52
CA ARG A 259 -18.33 3.31 -1.73
C ARG A 259 -17.26 2.26 -1.44
N PRO A 260 -17.63 0.98 -1.34
CA PRO A 260 -16.66 -0.07 -1.02
C PRO A 260 -15.64 -0.23 -2.15
N ALA A 261 -14.53 -0.91 -1.83
CA ALA A 261 -13.55 -1.35 -2.81
C ALA A 261 -14.22 -2.16 -3.91
N ARG A 262 -13.87 -1.86 -5.16
CA ARG A 262 -14.53 -2.45 -6.34
C ARG A 262 -13.67 -2.33 -7.59
N MET A 263 -14.07 -3.06 -8.61
CA MET A 263 -13.60 -2.88 -9.97
C MET A 263 -14.51 -1.91 -10.68
N ASP A 264 -13.91 -1.03 -11.48
CA ASP A 264 -14.62 -0.02 -12.27
C ASP A 264 -13.88 0.23 -13.58
N HIS A 265 -14.55 0.90 -14.51
CA HIS A 265 -13.87 1.44 -15.67
C HIS A 265 -12.88 2.54 -15.23
N ILE A 266 -11.73 2.64 -15.88
CA ILE A 266 -10.63 3.56 -15.53
C ILE A 266 -11.08 5.03 -15.47
N THR A 267 -12.13 5.40 -16.22
CA THR A 267 -12.68 6.77 -16.22
C THR A 267 -13.73 7.03 -15.14
N ALA A 268 -14.13 6.03 -14.35
CA ALA A 268 -15.10 6.20 -13.28
C ALA A 268 -14.63 7.28 -12.30
N SER A 269 -15.53 8.13 -11.85
CA SER A 269 -15.31 9.25 -10.92
C SER A 269 -14.44 10.43 -11.41
N TYR A 270 -13.51 10.23 -12.36
CA TYR A 270 -12.54 11.27 -12.75
C TYR A 270 -12.54 11.64 -14.24
N GLY A 271 -12.87 10.73 -15.17
CA GLY A 271 -12.76 10.96 -16.61
C GLY A 271 -11.32 11.03 -17.15
N TRP A 272 -11.15 10.92 -18.47
CA TRP A 272 -9.83 10.92 -19.13
C TRP A 272 -9.02 12.19 -18.88
N ALA A 273 -9.67 13.36 -18.89
CA ALA A 273 -9.00 14.66 -18.77
C ALA A 273 -8.30 14.88 -17.41
N ASN A 274 -8.71 14.12 -16.39
CA ASN A 274 -8.16 14.24 -15.04
C ASN A 274 -7.11 13.17 -14.72
N MET A 275 -6.74 12.28 -15.65
CA MET A 275 -5.63 11.35 -15.43
C MET A 275 -4.28 12.06 -15.58
N THR A 276 -3.23 11.54 -14.95
CA THR A 276 -1.84 11.90 -15.28
C THR A 276 -1.50 11.49 -16.72
N PRO A 277 -0.56 12.18 -17.40
CA PRO A 277 -0.19 11.84 -18.78
C PRO A 277 0.55 10.49 -18.87
N ASP A 278 1.06 10.03 -17.74
CA ASP A 278 1.79 8.79 -17.52
C ASP A 278 1.19 7.99 -16.36
N VAL A 279 1.51 6.71 -16.36
CA VAL A 279 1.24 5.76 -15.28
C VAL A 279 2.54 5.41 -14.59
N VAL A 280 2.45 4.87 -13.38
CA VAL A 280 3.61 4.30 -12.69
C VAL A 280 3.60 2.79 -12.89
N ARG A 281 4.71 2.22 -13.33
CA ARG A 281 4.97 0.79 -13.44
C ARG A 281 5.88 0.36 -12.29
N PRO A 282 5.35 -0.29 -11.24
CA PRO A 282 6.16 -0.72 -10.10
C PRO A 282 7.10 -1.88 -10.43
N LEU A 283 6.75 -2.68 -11.45
CA LEU A 283 7.49 -3.86 -11.90
C LEU A 283 7.84 -3.69 -13.39
N PRO A 284 8.89 -2.92 -13.74
CA PRO A 284 9.32 -2.67 -15.13
C PRO A 284 9.79 -3.91 -15.92
#